data_AF-A0A950V6Q5-F1
#
_entry.id   AF-A0A950V6Q5-F1
#
_cell.length_a   1.000
_cell.length_b   1.000
_cell.length_c   1.000
_cell.angle_alpha   90.00
_cell.angle_beta   90.00
_cell.angle_gamma   90.00
#
_symmetry.space_group_name_H-M   'P 1'
#
loop_
_entity.id
_entity.type
_entity.pdbx_description
1 polymer ?
#
loop_
_entity_poly.entity_id
_entity_poly.type
_entity_poly.pdbx_seq_one_letter_code
_entity_poly.pdbx_strand_id
1 'polypeptide(L)'
;MARHLTSARSDIIANRQLDVWEIAWVWTYPVAAREQIAPLEALLYHSFHPQSPLINGTVPPRAPSIFRIPEPEQKVQVMSDREINERRDPAQRLPRQAEHYAQVVGHFLAVKESKQIARAMRAHFQRLAKYHEMLLGIADAEGIDDTEPD
;
A
#
# COMPACT_ATOMS: atom_id res chain seq x y z
N MET A 1 -22.54 0.44 13.60
CA MET A 1 -22.54 0.79 12.16
C MET A 1 -21.32 0.16 11.51
N ALA A 2 -21.50 -0.85 10.66
CA ALA A 2 -20.42 -1.46 9.90
C ALA A 2 -20.00 -0.52 8.76
N ARG A 3 -18.74 -0.06 8.77
CA ARG A 3 -18.17 0.69 7.65
C ARG A 3 -17.80 -0.31 6.56
N HIS A 4 -18.53 -0.30 5.44
CA HIS A 4 -18.15 -1.07 4.25
C HIS A 4 -16.79 -0.58 3.76
N LEU A 5 -15.83 -1.50 3.63
CA LEU A 5 -14.48 -1.28 3.10
C LEU A 5 -14.51 -0.52 1.75
N THR A 6 -15.56 -0.78 0.97
CA THR A 6 -15.83 -0.25 -0.38
C THR A 6 -16.79 0.95 -0.43
N SER A 7 -17.31 1.42 0.71
CA SER A 7 -18.23 2.57 0.69
C SER A 7 -17.48 3.84 0.29
N ALA A 8 -18.18 4.77 -0.38
CA ALA A 8 -17.66 6.09 -0.78
C ALA A 8 -17.16 6.98 0.39
N ARG A 9 -17.28 6.53 1.65
CA ARG A 9 -16.71 7.17 2.85
C ARG A 9 -15.52 6.40 3.45
N SER A 10 -15.04 5.37 2.77
CA SER A 10 -13.77 4.72 3.10
C SER A 10 -12.66 5.69 2.70
N ASP A 11 -12.09 6.43 3.65
CA ASP A 11 -11.01 7.40 3.40
C ASP A 11 -9.80 6.75 2.69
N ILE A 12 -9.70 5.42 2.73
CA ILE A 12 -8.61 4.62 2.18
C ILE A 12 -8.82 4.30 0.70
N ILE A 13 -10.00 3.81 0.32
CA ILE A 13 -10.30 3.40 -1.07
C ILE A 13 -10.96 4.55 -1.86
N ALA A 14 -11.81 5.35 -1.21
CA ALA A 14 -12.56 6.42 -1.87
C ALA A 14 -11.68 7.61 -2.28
N ASN A 15 -10.58 7.88 -1.56
CA ASN A 15 -9.62 8.94 -1.91
C ASN A 15 -8.52 8.49 -2.90
N ARG A 16 -8.65 7.29 -3.49
CA ARG A 16 -7.70 6.71 -4.47
C ARG A 16 -6.24 6.63 -4.00
N GLN A 17 -6.00 6.69 -2.70
CA GLN A 17 -4.65 6.64 -2.14
C GLN A 17 -4.10 5.20 -2.12
N LEU A 18 -4.98 4.19 -2.16
CA LEU A 18 -4.60 2.80 -2.28
C LEU A 18 -5.32 2.17 -3.47
N ASP A 19 -4.58 1.49 -4.34
CA ASP A 19 -5.17 0.70 -5.41
C ASP A 19 -5.83 -0.56 -4.83
N VAL A 20 -7.12 -0.74 -5.07
CA VAL A 20 -7.81 -1.98 -4.70
C VAL A 20 -7.20 -3.20 -5.40
N TRP A 21 -6.60 -3.00 -6.58
CA TRP A 21 -5.91 -4.04 -7.33
C TRP A 21 -4.73 -4.65 -6.56
N GLU A 22 -4.11 -3.90 -5.62
CA GLU A 22 -3.00 -4.37 -4.79
C GLU A 22 -3.45 -5.15 -3.53
N ILE A 23 -4.75 -5.22 -3.22
CA ILE A 23 -5.25 -5.83 -1.98
C ILE A 23 -5.59 -7.30 -2.23
N ALA A 24 -4.80 -8.20 -1.66
CA ALA A 24 -5.05 -9.64 -1.70
C ALA A 24 -5.75 -10.18 -0.43
N TRP A 25 -5.54 -9.52 0.71
CA TRP A 25 -6.02 -9.96 2.02
C TRP A 25 -6.55 -8.78 2.83
N VAL A 26 -7.60 -9.04 3.61
CA VAL A 26 -8.16 -8.12 4.61
C VAL A 26 -8.15 -8.82 5.95
N TRP A 27 -7.54 -8.19 6.95
CA TRP A 27 -7.43 -8.73 8.30
C TRP A 27 -8.30 -7.93 9.26
N THR A 28 -9.00 -8.63 10.15
CA THR A 28 -9.79 -8.02 11.23
C THR A 28 -9.13 -8.34 12.56
N TYR A 29 -9.12 -7.35 13.46
CA TYR A 29 -8.55 -7.51 14.80
C TYR A 29 -9.63 -7.23 15.84
N PRO A 30 -9.77 -8.11 16.85
CA PRO A 30 -10.80 -7.95 17.86
C PRO A 30 -10.42 -6.82 18.81
N VAL A 31 -11.42 -6.04 19.22
CA VAL A 31 -11.29 -5.05 20.29
C VAL A 31 -12.45 -5.26 21.27
N ALA A 32 -12.15 -5.27 22.57
CA ALA A 32 -13.17 -5.43 23.61
C ALA A 32 -13.98 -4.14 23.80
N ALA A 33 -13.36 -2.99 23.56
CA ALA A 33 -13.98 -1.68 23.73
C ALA A 33 -13.56 -0.71 22.62
N ARG A 34 -14.41 0.26 22.29
CA ARG A 34 -14.18 1.19 21.16
C ARG A 34 -12.94 2.05 21.36
N GLU A 35 -12.59 2.33 22.60
CA GLU A 35 -11.44 3.12 23.03
C GLU A 35 -10.12 2.43 22.69
N GLN A 36 -10.13 1.11 22.48
CA GLN A 36 -8.96 0.32 22.10
C GLN A 36 -8.63 0.42 20.61
N ILE A 37 -9.55 0.95 19.77
CA ILE A 37 -9.34 1.05 18.32
C ILE A 37 -8.13 1.93 18.01
N ALA A 38 -8.05 3.15 18.56
CA ALA A 38 -6.97 4.07 18.24
C ALA A 38 -5.58 3.58 18.72
N PRO A 39 -5.42 3.04 19.95
CA PRO A 39 -4.18 2.38 20.37
C PRO A 39 -3.78 1.20 19.48
N LEU A 40 -4.73 0.37 19.06
CA LEU A 40 -4.47 -0.77 18.18
C LEU A 40 -4.08 -0.31 16.77
N GLU A 41 -4.77 0.69 16.21
CA GLU A 41 -4.42 1.30 14.91
C GLU A 41 -2.99 1.85 14.94
N ALA A 42 -2.63 2.57 16.01
CA ALA A 42 -1.26 3.07 16.19
C ALA A 42 -0.24 1.94 16.22
N LEU A 43 -0.52 0.88 16.97
CA LEU A 43 0.34 -0.29 17.05
C LEU A 43 0.51 -0.96 15.69
N LEU A 44 -0.58 -1.23 14.97
CA LEU A 44 -0.56 -1.84 13.64
C LEU A 44 0.22 -0.96 12.66
N TYR A 45 -0.01 0.34 12.67
CA TYR A 45 0.71 1.29 11.82
C TYR A 45 2.22 1.22 12.06
N HIS A 46 2.67 1.39 13.30
CA HIS A 46 4.11 1.41 13.63
C HIS A 46 4.79 0.05 13.41
N SER A 47 4.03 -1.03 13.35
CA SER A 47 4.55 -2.38 13.09
C SER A 47 4.70 -2.68 11.60
N PHE A 48 3.73 -2.27 10.77
CA PHE A 48 3.72 -2.59 9.33
C PHE A 48 4.30 -1.49 8.44
N HIS A 49 4.21 -0.21 8.84
CA HIS A 49 4.72 0.90 8.05
C HIS A 49 6.22 0.81 7.71
N PRO A 50 7.12 0.33 8.60
CA PRO A 50 8.53 0.13 8.26
C PRO A 50 8.76 -1.00 7.23
N GLN A 51 7.85 -1.97 7.13
CA GLN A 51 7.98 -3.11 6.22
C GLN A 51 7.46 -2.77 4.82
N SER A 52 6.30 -2.13 4.77
CA SER A 52 5.72 -1.59 3.54
C SER A 52 5.07 -0.26 3.89
N PRO A 53 5.61 0.85 3.37
CA PRO A 53 5.08 2.18 3.65
C PRO A 53 3.59 2.26 3.37
N LEU A 54 2.83 2.47 4.45
CA LEU A 54 1.40 2.76 4.40
C LEU A 54 1.22 4.16 3.84
N ILE A 55 0.38 4.27 2.81
CA ILE A 55 0.22 5.49 1.99
C ILE A 55 -0.70 6.51 2.68
N ASN A 56 -1.59 6.06 3.56
CA ASN A 56 -2.75 6.85 3.94
C ASN A 56 -2.59 7.50 5.33
N GLY A 57 -3.08 8.72 5.42
CA GLY A 57 -3.46 9.35 6.69
C GLY A 57 -2.34 10.02 7.49
N THR A 58 -2.74 10.46 8.68
CA THR A 58 -1.84 11.02 9.70
C THR A 58 -1.07 9.89 10.38
N VAL A 59 0.22 10.09 10.61
CA VAL A 59 1.01 9.14 11.41
C VAL A 59 0.42 9.13 12.84
N PRO A 60 -0.15 8.02 13.32
CA PRO A 60 -0.67 7.96 14.67
C PRO A 60 0.49 8.11 15.68
N PRO A 61 0.27 8.72 16.85
CA PRO A 61 1.29 8.82 17.89
C PRO A 61 1.70 7.42 18.34
N ARG A 62 2.97 7.23 18.71
CA ARG A 62 3.40 5.95 19.30
C ARG A 62 2.71 5.74 20.63
N ALA A 63 2.06 4.59 20.79
CA ALA A 63 1.47 4.21 22.07
C ALA A 63 2.60 3.95 23.10
N PRO A 64 2.46 4.44 24.35
CA PRO A 64 3.53 4.36 25.36
C PRO A 64 3.73 2.97 26.01
N SER A 65 3.16 1.89 25.49
CA SER A 65 3.39 0.56 26.06
C SER A 65 3.36 -0.57 25.03
N ILE A 66 4.05 -1.65 25.39
CA ILE A 66 4.26 -2.89 24.66
C ILE A 66 2.93 -3.64 24.54
N PHE A 67 2.01 -3.14 23.73
CA PHE A 67 0.97 -4.00 23.20
C PHE A 67 1.64 -4.94 22.20
N ARG A 68 1.60 -6.25 22.45
CA ARG A 68 1.83 -7.20 21.37
C ARG A 68 0.66 -7.07 20.40
N ILE A 69 0.95 -7.05 19.10
CA ILE A 69 -0.09 -7.09 18.09
C ILE A 69 -0.89 -8.38 18.30
N PRO A 70 -2.21 -8.32 18.51
CA PRO A 70 -3.02 -9.53 18.60
C PRO A 70 -3.02 -10.25 17.25
N GLU A 71 -3.20 -11.56 17.25
CA GLU A 71 -3.48 -12.26 16.00
C GLU A 71 -4.80 -11.74 15.40
N PRO A 72 -4.89 -11.60 14.07
CA PRO A 72 -6.16 -11.28 13.43
C PRO A 72 -7.20 -12.35 13.75
N GLU A 73 -8.40 -11.92 14.16
CA GLU A 73 -9.54 -12.81 14.38
C GLU A 73 -10.01 -13.42 13.07
N GLN A 74 -9.95 -12.65 11.97
CA GLN A 74 -10.25 -13.14 10.63
C GLN A 74 -9.20 -12.64 9.63
N LYS A 75 -8.83 -13.53 8.71
CA LYS A 75 -8.00 -13.23 7.53
C LYS A 75 -8.82 -13.61 6.31
N VAL A 76 -9.38 -12.62 5.63
CA VAL A 76 -10.23 -12.81 4.45
C VAL A 76 -9.38 -12.61 3.20
N GLN A 77 -9.30 -13.64 2.37
CA GLN A 77 -8.72 -13.53 1.03
C GLN A 77 -9.74 -12.90 0.09
N VAL A 78 -9.35 -11.79 -0.55
CA VAL A 78 -10.24 -11.05 -1.48
C VAL A 78 -9.90 -11.32 -2.94
N MET A 79 -8.82 -12.04 -3.20
CA MET A 79 -8.29 -12.32 -4.52
C MET A 79 -7.81 -13.78 -4.57
N SER A 80 -8.17 -14.53 -5.60
CA SER A 80 -7.74 -15.94 -5.73
C SER A 80 -6.22 -16.06 -5.82
N ASP A 81 -5.65 -17.21 -5.46
CA ASP A 81 -4.20 -17.43 -5.55
C ASP A 81 -3.67 -17.24 -6.98
N ARG A 82 -4.47 -17.63 -7.98
CA ARG A 82 -4.15 -17.40 -9.38
C ARG A 82 -4.01 -15.91 -9.68
N GLU A 83 -5.01 -15.12 -9.32
CA GLU A 83 -4.97 -13.67 -9.51
C GLU A 83 -3.83 -13.03 -8.70
N ILE A 84 -3.55 -13.50 -7.48
CA ILE A 84 -2.42 -13.00 -6.68
C ILE A 84 -1.11 -13.23 -7.43
N ASN A 85 -0.92 -14.42 -8.00
CA ASN A 85 0.28 -14.76 -8.74
C ASN A 85 0.40 -13.94 -10.03
N GLU A 86 -0.68 -13.82 -10.80
CA GLU A 86 -0.71 -12.99 -12.01
C GLU A 86 -0.41 -11.52 -11.67
N ARG A 87 -1.00 -10.97 -10.61
CA ARG A 87 -0.81 -9.57 -10.20
C ARG A 87 0.49 -9.30 -9.46
N ARG A 88 1.31 -10.32 -9.16
CA ARG A 88 2.67 -10.14 -8.61
C ARG A 88 3.70 -9.80 -9.68
N ASP A 89 3.37 -10.06 -10.94
CA ASP A 89 4.22 -9.78 -12.09
C ASP A 89 4.61 -8.29 -12.16
N PRO A 90 5.91 -7.95 -12.10
CA PRO A 90 6.36 -6.56 -12.17
C PRO A 90 6.00 -5.88 -13.50
N ALA A 91 5.84 -6.63 -14.60
CA ALA A 91 5.40 -6.07 -15.88
C ALA A 91 3.97 -5.50 -15.81
N GLN A 92 3.13 -6.05 -14.92
CA GLN A 92 1.79 -5.52 -14.67
C GLN A 92 1.76 -4.47 -13.56
N ARG A 93 2.65 -4.58 -12.58
CA ARG A 93 2.71 -3.66 -11.43
C ARG A 93 3.31 -2.31 -11.79
N LEU A 94 4.41 -2.31 -12.55
CA LEU A 94 5.17 -1.09 -12.82
C LEU A 94 4.34 -0.03 -13.57
N PRO A 95 3.62 -0.34 -14.67
CA PRO A 95 2.82 0.66 -15.38
C PRO A 95 1.71 1.28 -14.51
N ARG A 96 1.00 0.45 -13.74
CA ARG A 96 -0.04 0.92 -12.81
C ARG A 96 0.53 1.84 -11.73
N GLN A 97 1.68 1.45 -11.16
CA GLN A 97 2.34 2.25 -10.14
C GLN A 97 2.85 3.59 -10.69
N ALA A 98 3.30 3.63 -11.94
CA ALA A 98 3.70 4.86 -12.62
C ALA A 98 2.51 5.80 -12.82
N GLU A 99 1.36 5.27 -13.27
CA GLU A 99 0.12 6.04 -13.39
C GLU A 99 -0.31 6.63 -12.04
N HIS A 100 -0.30 5.82 -10.98
CA HIS A 100 -0.67 6.27 -9.64
C HIS A 100 0.29 7.32 -9.09
N TYR A 101 1.60 7.14 -9.31
CA TYR A 101 2.58 8.14 -8.92
C TYR A 101 2.34 9.48 -9.62
N ALA A 102 2.06 9.47 -10.94
CA ALA A 102 1.74 10.69 -11.69
C ALA A 102 0.49 11.40 -11.14
N GLN A 103 -0.56 10.66 -10.78
CA GLN A 103 -1.76 11.22 -10.15
C GLN A 103 -1.45 11.87 -8.79
N VAL A 104 -0.62 11.24 -7.97
CA VAL A 104 -0.21 11.79 -6.66
C VAL A 104 0.62 13.06 -6.83
N VAL A 105 1.53 13.12 -7.80
CA VAL A 105 2.29 14.33 -8.13
C VAL A 105 1.35 15.45 -8.58
N GLY A 106 0.41 15.15 -9.48
CA GLY A 106 -0.59 16.13 -9.91
C GLY A 106 -1.42 16.67 -8.74
N HIS A 107 -1.84 15.80 -7.82
CA HIS A 107 -2.58 16.21 -6.62
C HIS A 107 -1.73 17.06 -5.67
N PHE A 108 -0.45 16.70 -5.48
CA PHE A 108 0.50 17.45 -4.65
C PHE A 108 0.74 18.87 -5.17
N LEU A 109 0.81 19.05 -6.49
CA LEU A 109 0.99 20.37 -7.11
C LEU A 109 -0.29 21.22 -7.06
N ALA A 110 -1.47 20.59 -7.15
CA ALA A 110 -2.75 21.28 -7.15
C ALA A 110 -3.21 21.73 -5.75
N VAL A 111 -2.93 20.93 -4.72
CA VAL A 111 -3.32 21.22 -3.33
C VAL A 111 -2.10 21.71 -2.56
N LYS A 112 -2.15 22.95 -2.04
CA LYS A 112 -1.07 23.53 -1.22
C LYS A 112 -0.64 22.57 -0.09
N GLU A 113 0.62 22.14 -0.18
CA GLU A 113 1.43 21.33 0.73
C GLU A 113 0.72 20.66 1.93
N SER A 114 0.28 19.41 1.73
CA SER A 114 -0.08 18.52 2.84
C SER A 114 1.04 17.52 3.10
N LYS A 115 1.51 17.46 4.35
CA LYS A 115 2.48 16.45 4.82
C LYS A 115 2.01 15.01 4.55
N GLN A 116 0.70 14.79 4.44
CA GLN A 116 0.13 13.48 4.09
C GLN A 116 0.39 13.14 2.62
N ILE A 117 0.16 14.08 1.70
CA ILE A 117 0.41 13.87 0.26
C ILE A 117 1.90 13.68 0.00
N ALA A 118 2.78 14.42 0.68
CA ALA A 118 4.23 14.22 0.57
C ALA A 118 4.66 12.79 1.01
N ARG A 119 4.05 12.24 2.06
CA ARG A 119 4.29 10.85 2.49
C ARG A 119 3.78 9.85 1.47
N ALA A 120 2.58 10.07 0.94
CA ALA A 120 2.02 9.23 -0.12
C ALA A 120 2.93 9.22 -1.35
N MET A 121 3.37 10.39 -1.81
CA MET A 121 4.30 10.54 -2.94
C MET A 121 5.58 9.74 -2.72
N ARG A 122 6.20 9.82 -1.53
CA ARG A 122 7.38 9.02 -1.18
C ARG A 122 7.12 7.53 -1.22
N ALA A 123 6.02 7.06 -0.60
CA ALA A 123 5.67 5.66 -0.58
C ALA A 123 5.43 5.10 -2.01
N HIS A 124 4.75 5.88 -2.86
CA HIS A 124 4.51 5.49 -4.25
C HIS A 124 5.81 5.44 -5.06
N PHE A 125 6.73 6.39 -4.87
CA PHE A 125 8.03 6.38 -5.53
C PHE A 125 8.88 5.17 -5.11
N GLN A 126 8.88 4.82 -3.82
CA GLN A 126 9.61 3.63 -3.34
C GLN A 126 9.08 2.33 -3.96
N ARG A 127 7.75 2.20 -4.11
CA ARG A 127 7.15 1.06 -4.81
C ARG A 127 7.50 1.07 -6.30
N LEU A 128 7.49 2.23 -6.94
CA LEU A 128 7.85 2.39 -8.35
C LEU A 128 9.29 1.92 -8.59
N ALA A 129 10.24 2.41 -7.79
CA ALA A 129 11.64 2.01 -7.86
C ALA A 129 11.82 0.49 -7.67
N LYS A 130 11.14 -0.09 -6.67
CA LYS A 130 11.16 -1.54 -6.43
C LYS A 130 10.66 -2.33 -7.65
N TYR A 131 9.52 -1.96 -8.23
CA TYR A 131 8.98 -2.69 -9.38
C TYR A 131 9.83 -2.50 -10.64
N HIS A 132 10.48 -1.35 -10.79
CA HIS A 132 11.43 -1.08 -11.86
C HIS A 132 12.66 -1.99 -11.75
N GLU A 133 13.29 -2.05 -10.57
CA GLU A 133 14.43 -2.95 -10.32
C GLU A 133 14.05 -4.43 -10.56
N MET A 134 12.87 -4.84 -10.12
CA MET A 134 12.37 -6.20 -10.37
C MET A 134 12.20 -6.50 -11.86
N LEU A 135 11.72 -5.54 -12.65
CA LEU A 135 11.53 -5.73 -14.09
C LEU A 135 12.87 -5.79 -14.84
N LEU A 136 13.82 -4.91 -14.49
CA LEU A 136 15.18 -4.95 -15.07
C LEU A 136 15.90 -6.26 -14.74
N GLY A 137 15.78 -6.74 -13.50
CA GLY A 137 16.36 -8.03 -13.12
C GLY A 137 15.78 -9.23 -13.89
N ILE A 138 14.56 -9.12 -14.43
CA ILE A 138 13.99 -10.13 -15.34
C ILE A 138 14.65 -10.02 -16.72
N ALA A 139 14.78 -8.80 -17.27
CA ALA A 139 15.44 -8.58 -18.56
C ALA A 139 16.91 -9.07 -18.55
N ASP A 140 17.63 -8.78 -17.47
CA ASP A 140 19.02 -9.23 -17.26
C ASP A 140 19.10 -10.77 -17.19
N ALA A 141 18.13 -11.42 -16.55
CA ALA A 141 18.07 -12.88 -16.44
C ALA A 141 17.65 -13.57 -17.75
N GLU A 142 16.89 -12.88 -18.60
CA GLU A 142 16.47 -13.35 -19.92
C GLU A 142 17.53 -13.12 -21.00
N GLY A 143 18.65 -12.46 -20.67
CA GLY A 143 19.79 -12.27 -21.59
C GLY A 143 19.45 -11.36 -22.77
N ILE A 144 18.56 -10.38 -22.56
CA ILE A 144 18.26 -9.34 -23.54
C ILE A 144 19.48 -8.41 -23.58
N ASP A 145 20.53 -8.84 -24.27
CA ASP A 145 21.76 -8.07 -24.48
C ASP A 145 21.59 -7.11 -25.66
N ASP A 146 22.13 -5.89 -25.52
CA ASP A 146 22.10 -4.78 -26.49
C ASP A 146 23.02 -5.07 -27.70
N THR A 147 22.91 -6.24 -28.32
CA THR A 147 23.56 -6.48 -29.62
C THR A 147 22.66 -5.93 -30.72
N GLU A 148 22.66 -4.60 -30.87
CA GLU A 148 22.30 -3.98 -32.15
C GLU A 148 23.28 -4.50 -33.22
N PRO A 149 22.82 -5.08 -34.33
CA PRO A 149 23.69 -5.37 -35.45
C PRO A 149 24.09 -4.05 -36.12
N ASP A 150 25.41 -3.78 -36.15
CA ASP A 150 26.07 -2.70 -36.91
C ASP A 150 25.65 -2.65 -38.39
#